data_AF-A0A7X1HHG1-F1
#
_entry.id   AF-A0A7X1HHG1-F1
#
_cell.length_a   1.000
_cell.length_b   1.000
_cell.length_c   1.000
_cell.angle_alpha   90.00
_cell.angle_beta   90.00
_cell.angle_gamma   90.00
#
_symmetry.space_group_name_H-M   'P 1'
#
loop_
_entity.id
_entity.type
_entity.pdbx_description
1 polymer ?
#
loop_
_entity_poly.entity_id
_entity_poly.type
_entity_poly.pdbx_seq_one_letter_code
_entity_poly.pdbx_strand_id
1 'polypeptide(L)'
;MFYSLLIRIKAQKSGEFKFFTGKKLHATFLNIIKKAYHELAQDLHDKDIPKEFTVSNIFGTNSRGFKLEEGKDYLFRATFLNDKIYKIFSSEICKNILLSKGIFVENIPLSVEEIIYKDNKYSGVMDKIEIKSKRYRFY
;
A
#
# COMPACT_ATOMS: atom_id res chain seq x y z
N MET A 1 1.45 13.12 -10.73
CA MET A 1 1.48 13.77 -9.39
C MET A 1 2.13 12.81 -8.40
N PHE A 2 2.29 13.17 -7.13
CA PHE A 2 2.70 12.26 -6.06
C PHE A 2 1.49 11.94 -5.20
N TYR A 3 1.26 10.66 -4.95
CA TYR A 3 0.12 10.19 -4.16
C TYR A 3 0.62 9.41 -2.96
N SER A 4 -0.05 9.58 -1.83
CA SER A 4 0.14 8.79 -0.61
C SER A 4 -1.21 8.38 -0.07
N LEU A 5 -1.46 7.08 -0.04
CA LEU A 5 -2.68 6.47 0.48
C LEU A 5 -2.36 5.70 1.76
N LEU A 6 -3.17 5.90 2.79
CA LEU A 6 -3.24 4.98 3.92
C LEU A 6 -4.39 4.02 3.68
N ILE A 7 -4.11 2.74 3.87
CA ILE A 7 -5.08 1.66 3.67
C ILE A 7 -5.37 1.06 5.04
N ARG A 8 -6.63 1.11 5.46
CA ARG A 8 -7.10 0.44 6.67
C ARG A 8 -7.48 -0.99 6.32
N ILE A 9 -6.89 -1.92 7.06
CA ILE A 9 -7.13 -3.35 6.93
C ILE A 9 -7.53 -3.93 8.28
N LYS A 10 -8.41 -4.92 8.27
CA LYS A 10 -8.81 -5.65 9.47
C LYS A 10 -8.46 -7.13 9.34
N ALA A 11 -7.84 -7.69 10.37
CA ALA A 11 -7.51 -9.10 10.38
C ALA A 11 -8.77 -9.93 10.59
N GLN A 12 -9.11 -10.77 9.61
CA GLN A 12 -10.28 -11.65 9.68
C GLN A 12 -10.00 -12.90 10.51
N LYS A 13 -8.72 -13.25 10.69
CA LYS A 13 -8.23 -14.28 11.60
C LYS A 13 -6.92 -13.82 12.21
N SER A 14 -6.67 -14.27 13.44
CA SER A 14 -5.37 -14.06 14.08
C SER A 14 -4.27 -14.77 13.27
N GLY A 15 -3.10 -14.15 13.20
CA GLY A 15 -1.96 -14.70 12.45
C GLY A 15 -0.67 -13.98 12.79
N GLU A 16 0.45 -14.49 12.30
CA GLU A 16 1.76 -13.89 12.56
C GLU A 16 2.56 -13.76 11.27
N PHE A 17 3.06 -12.56 11.01
CA PHE A 17 4.10 -12.36 10.00
C PHE A 17 5.45 -12.70 10.62
N LYS A 18 6.03 -13.83 10.19
CA LYS A 18 7.43 -14.15 10.52
C LYS A 18 8.38 -13.38 9.61
N PHE A 19 9.12 -12.43 10.17
CA PHE A 19 10.14 -11.59 9.51
C PHE A 19 9.68 -10.85 8.23
N PHE A 20 10.43 -9.83 7.82
CA PHE A 20 10.28 -9.19 6.49
C PHE A 20 8.85 -8.75 6.10
N THR A 21 8.05 -8.26 7.03
CA THR A 21 6.65 -7.81 6.79
C THR A 21 6.52 -6.88 5.58
N GLY A 22 7.50 -6.00 5.36
CA GLY A 22 7.52 -5.09 4.22
C GLY A 22 7.63 -5.79 2.87
N LYS A 23 8.42 -6.88 2.78
CA LYS A 23 8.50 -7.69 1.55
C LYS A 23 7.16 -8.38 1.26
N LYS A 24 6.46 -8.82 2.30
CA LYS A 24 5.15 -9.47 2.18
C LYS A 24 4.08 -8.50 1.71
N LEU A 25 4.06 -7.29 2.26
CA LEU A 25 3.17 -6.22 1.80
C LEU A 25 3.52 -5.76 0.39
N HIS A 26 4.81 -5.67 0.04
CA HIS A 26 5.24 -5.37 -1.31
C HIS A 26 4.77 -6.44 -2.32
N ALA A 27 4.88 -7.73 -1.98
CA ALA A 27 4.34 -8.80 -2.81
C ALA A 27 2.81 -8.72 -2.94
N THR A 28 2.12 -8.42 -1.83
CA THR A 28 0.66 -8.22 -1.81
C THR A 28 0.24 -7.07 -2.72
N PHE A 29 0.97 -5.96 -2.69
CA PHE A 29 0.76 -4.83 -3.58
C PHE A 29 0.86 -5.22 -5.06
N LEU A 30 1.91 -5.96 -5.43
CA LEU A 30 2.06 -6.45 -6.81
C LEU A 30 0.95 -7.42 -7.20
N ASN A 31 0.52 -8.30 -6.28
CA ASN A 31 -0.61 -9.21 -6.50
C ASN A 31 -1.93 -8.45 -6.76
N ILE A 32 -2.15 -7.33 -6.06
CA ILE A 32 -3.32 -6.47 -6.28
C ILE A 32 -3.26 -5.87 -7.69
N ILE A 33 -2.11 -5.34 -8.12
CA ILE A 33 -1.94 -4.83 -9.49
C ILE A 33 -2.14 -5.94 -10.53
N LYS A 34 -1.56 -7.12 -10.28
CA LYS A 34 -1.60 -8.27 -11.19
C LYS A 34 -3.02 -8.71 -11.53
N LYS A 35 -3.96 -8.57 -10.60
CA LYS A 35 -5.39 -8.87 -10.84
C LYS A 35 -6.01 -7.99 -11.92
N ALA A 36 -5.57 -6.74 -12.03
CA ALA A 36 -6.06 -5.80 -13.03
C ALA A 36 -5.21 -5.74 -14.30
N TYR A 37 -3.88 -5.82 -14.14
CA TYR A 37 -2.93 -5.65 -15.22
C TYR A 37 -1.69 -6.51 -14.95
N HIS A 38 -1.69 -7.71 -15.51
CA HIS A 38 -0.64 -8.71 -15.31
C HIS A 38 0.73 -8.22 -15.78
N GLU A 39 0.84 -7.71 -17.01
CA GLU A 39 2.12 -7.25 -17.58
C GLU A 39 2.72 -6.11 -16.75
N LEU A 40 1.91 -5.14 -16.32
CA LEU A 40 2.39 -4.06 -15.46
C LEU A 40 2.94 -4.57 -14.13
N ALA A 41 2.30 -5.57 -13.52
CA ALA A 41 2.80 -6.16 -12.28
C ALA A 41 4.16 -6.85 -12.50
N GLN A 42 4.35 -7.51 -13.64
CA GLN A 42 5.61 -8.13 -14.04
C GLN A 42 6.68 -7.07 -14.30
N ASP A 43 6.38 -6.02 -15.06
CA ASP A 43 7.30 -4.89 -15.31
C ASP A 43 7.74 -4.23 -13.99
N LEU A 44 6.81 -4.04 -13.05
CA LEU A 44 7.11 -3.47 -11.73
C LEU A 44 7.90 -4.42 -10.84
N HIS A 45 7.81 -5.73 -11.07
CA HIS A 45 8.59 -6.73 -10.38
C HIS A 45 10.04 -6.73 -10.90
N ASP A 46 10.20 -6.78 -12.23
CA ASP A 46 11.45 -7.08 -12.93
C ASP A 46 12.35 -5.86 -13.17
N LYS A 47 11.82 -4.63 -13.11
CA LYS A 47 12.65 -3.43 -13.24
C LYS A 47 13.71 -3.36 -12.13
N ASP A 48 14.98 -3.39 -12.54
CA ASP A 48 16.15 -3.03 -11.72
C ASP A 48 16.27 -1.51 -11.46
N ILE A 49 15.42 -0.71 -12.10
CA ILE A 49 15.29 0.74 -11.92
C ILE A 49 14.46 1.02 -10.66
N PRO A 50 14.70 2.13 -9.93
CA PRO A 50 13.87 2.51 -8.78
C PRO A 50 12.38 2.45 -9.11
N LYS A 51 11.68 1.59 -8.36
CA LYS A 51 10.24 1.38 -8.53
C LYS A 51 9.50 2.68 -8.24
N GLU A 52 8.55 3.03 -9.11
CA GLU A 52 7.78 4.27 -9.02
C GLU A 52 6.66 4.21 -7.97
N PHE A 53 6.85 3.41 -6.92
CA PHE A 53 5.96 3.26 -5.78
C PHE A 53 6.75 2.80 -4.54
N THR A 54 6.19 3.05 -3.35
CA THR A 54 6.68 2.40 -2.11
C THR A 54 5.51 1.90 -1.28
N VAL A 55 5.74 0.85 -0.51
CA VAL A 55 4.78 0.28 0.44
C VAL A 55 5.46 0.22 1.81
N SER A 56 4.83 0.78 2.84
CA SER A 56 5.36 0.70 4.20
C SER A 56 5.10 -0.66 4.82
N ASN A 57 5.76 -0.94 5.94
CA ASN A 57 5.26 -1.94 6.87
C ASN A 57 3.86 -1.55 7.39
N ILE A 58 3.18 -2.51 8.02
CA ILE A 58 2.05 -2.17 8.89
C ILE A 58 2.56 -1.24 9.99
N PHE A 59 1.81 -0.20 10.33
CA PHE A 59 2.19 0.76 11.36
C PHE A 59 2.27 0.09 12.73
N GLY A 60 3.27 0.47 13.52
CA GLY A 60 3.57 -0.17 14.81
C GLY A 60 4.28 -1.52 14.67
N THR A 61 4.63 -1.95 13.46
CA THR A 61 5.35 -3.21 13.22
C THR A 61 6.80 -2.97 12.83
N ASN A 62 7.67 -3.90 13.20
CA ASN A 62 9.07 -3.90 12.80
C ASN A 62 9.37 -5.13 11.91
N SER A 63 10.61 -5.25 11.45
CA SER A 63 11.04 -6.33 10.55
C SER A 63 11.21 -7.69 11.25
N ARG A 64 11.11 -7.77 12.59
CA ARG A 64 11.38 -8.98 13.38
C ARG A 64 10.16 -9.86 13.61
N GLY A 65 9.01 -9.44 13.10
CA GLY A 65 7.77 -10.19 13.12
C GLY A 65 6.65 -9.41 13.80
N PHE A 66 5.41 -9.79 13.48
CA PHE A 66 4.25 -9.09 14.01
C PHE A 66 3.02 -9.99 14.09
N LYS A 67 2.34 -9.97 15.23
CA LYS A 67 1.10 -10.68 15.43
C LYS A 67 -0.08 -9.80 15.06
N LEU A 68 -0.89 -10.28 14.12
CA LEU A 68 -2.21 -9.79 13.84
C LEU A 68 -3.21 -10.50 14.75
N GLU A 69 -4.10 -9.74 15.36
CA GLU A 69 -5.19 -10.25 16.17
C GLU A 69 -6.49 -10.07 15.41
N GLU A 70 -7.31 -11.10 15.44
CA GLU A 70 -8.63 -11.12 14.81
C GLU A 70 -9.48 -9.92 15.26
N GLY A 71 -10.16 -9.30 14.29
CA GLY A 71 -11.02 -8.14 14.49
C GLY A 71 -10.28 -6.81 14.68
N LYS A 72 -8.95 -6.80 14.88
CA LYS A 72 -8.18 -5.56 15.02
C LYS A 72 -7.93 -4.88 13.68
N ASP A 73 -7.99 -3.54 13.73
CA ASP A 73 -7.65 -2.66 12.61
C ASP A 73 -6.15 -2.36 12.59
N TYR A 74 -5.61 -2.31 11.37
CA TYR A 74 -4.22 -2.03 11.07
C TYR A 74 -4.13 -1.07 9.88
N LEU A 75 -2.99 -0.39 9.76
CA LEU A 75 -2.75 0.58 8.70
C LEU A 75 -1.42 0.29 8.00
N PHE A 76 -1.40 0.39 6.69
CA PHE A 76 -0.17 0.52 5.92
C PHE A 76 -0.30 1.64 4.90
N ARG A 77 0.83 2.15 4.42
CA ARG A 77 0.89 3.24 3.46
C ARG A 77 1.39 2.74 2.11
N ALA A 78 0.74 3.17 1.04
CA ALA A 78 1.22 3.04 -0.32
C ALA A 78 1.45 4.42 -0.93
N THR A 79 2.61 4.64 -1.53
CA THR A 79 2.96 5.90 -2.20
C THR A 79 3.29 5.65 -3.67
N PHE A 80 3.01 6.63 -4.52
CA PHE A 80 3.07 6.48 -5.97
C PHE A 80 3.72 7.70 -6.60
N LEU A 81 4.66 7.46 -7.49
CA LEU A 81 5.31 8.46 -8.34
C LEU A 81 4.73 8.48 -9.77
N ASN A 82 3.91 7.48 -10.09
CA ASN A 82 3.33 7.24 -11.41
C ASN A 82 1.79 7.11 -11.30
N ASP A 83 1.09 7.97 -12.05
CA ASP A 83 -0.37 8.07 -12.07
C ASP A 83 -1.05 6.77 -12.55
N LYS A 84 -0.42 6.01 -13.46
CA LYS A 84 -0.95 4.72 -13.95
C LYS A 84 -0.99 3.70 -12.82
N ILE A 85 0.09 3.59 -12.05
CA ILE A 85 0.18 2.67 -10.90
C ILE A 85 -0.85 3.06 -9.83
N TYR A 86 -0.92 4.36 -9.51
CA TYR A 86 -1.90 4.89 -8.56
C TYR A 86 -3.35 4.54 -8.96
N LYS A 87 -3.74 4.82 -10.21
CA LYS A 87 -5.10 4.58 -10.69
C LYS A 87 -5.48 3.10 -10.64
N ILE A 88 -4.57 2.22 -11.06
CA ILE A 88 -4.82 0.77 -11.06
C ILE A 88 -4.93 0.27 -9.62
N PHE A 89 -3.96 0.58 -8.77
CA PHE A 89 -3.97 0.12 -7.39
C PHE A 89 -5.18 0.64 -6.62
N SER A 90 -5.47 1.94 -6.68
CA SER A 90 -6.62 2.53 -5.97
C SER A 90 -7.95 1.97 -6.47
N SER A 91 -8.11 1.76 -7.79
CA SER A 91 -9.31 1.12 -8.34
C SER A 91 -9.51 -0.29 -7.79
N GLU A 92 -8.46 -1.12 -7.74
CA GLU A 92 -8.56 -2.47 -7.19
C GLU A 92 -8.84 -2.48 -5.69
N ILE A 93 -8.24 -1.57 -4.91
CA ILE A 93 -8.59 -1.45 -3.49
C ILE A 93 -10.05 -1.04 -3.32
N CYS A 94 -10.53 -0.04 -4.06
CA CYS A 94 -11.94 0.39 -4.02
C CYS A 94 -12.88 -0.77 -4.37
N LYS A 95 -12.56 -1.58 -5.39
CA LYS A 95 -13.34 -2.78 -5.72
C LYS A 95 -13.35 -3.80 -4.57
N ASN A 96 -12.22 -3.99 -3.89
CA ASN A 96 -12.16 -4.89 -2.74
C ASN A 96 -13.06 -4.39 -1.60
N ILE A 97 -13.06 -3.09 -1.31
CA ILE A 97 -13.96 -2.48 -0.32
C ILE A 97 -15.43 -2.69 -0.72
N LEU A 98 -15.80 -2.27 -1.93
CA LEU A 98 -17.19 -2.31 -2.43
C LEU A 98 -17.77 -3.73 -2.49
N LEU A 99 -16.94 -4.71 -2.81
CA LEU A 99 -17.36 -6.11 -2.90
C LEU A 99 -17.12 -6.89 -1.59
N SER A 100 -16.68 -6.21 -0.53
CA SER A 100 -16.24 -6.82 0.74
C SER A 100 -15.27 -7.99 0.54
N LYS A 101 -14.41 -7.88 -0.49
CA LYS A 101 -13.39 -8.87 -0.80
C LYS A 101 -12.15 -8.59 0.04
N GLY A 102 -11.64 -9.64 0.66
CA GLY A 102 -10.38 -9.58 1.38
C GLY A 102 -9.16 -9.60 0.46
N ILE A 103 -8.04 -9.16 1.02
CA ILE A 103 -6.69 -9.44 0.52
C ILE A 103 -6.05 -10.51 1.39
N PHE A 104 -5.09 -11.22 0.81
CA PHE A 104 -4.24 -12.15 1.56
C PHE A 104 -2.84 -11.57 1.62
N VAL A 105 -2.30 -11.50 2.83
CA VAL A 105 -0.86 -11.30 3.03
C VAL A 105 -0.32 -12.64 3.51
N GLU A 106 0.46 -13.31 2.65
CA GLU A 106 0.75 -14.74 2.77
C GLU A 106 -0.55 -15.56 2.86
N ASN A 107 -0.82 -16.16 4.02
CA ASN A 107 -2.00 -16.99 4.27
C ASN A 107 -2.98 -16.33 5.26
N ILE A 108 -2.74 -15.06 5.64
CA ILE A 108 -3.58 -14.36 6.62
C ILE A 108 -4.65 -13.58 5.85
N PRO A 109 -5.94 -13.91 6.04
CA PRO A 109 -7.04 -13.18 5.41
C PRO A 109 -7.23 -11.82 6.09
N LEU A 110 -7.21 -10.76 5.30
CA LEU A 110 -7.46 -9.39 5.74
C LEU A 110 -8.60 -8.80 4.93
N SER A 111 -9.53 -8.10 5.55
CA SER A 111 -10.46 -7.24 4.83
C SER A 111 -9.83 -5.86 4.61
N VAL A 112 -10.20 -5.20 3.52
CA VAL A 112 -9.83 -3.80 3.29
C VAL A 112 -11.04 -2.95 3.62
N GLU A 113 -10.88 -2.05 4.58
CA GLU A 113 -12.00 -1.30 5.15
C GLU A 113 -12.11 0.10 4.53
N GLU A 114 -10.98 0.76 4.31
CA GLU A 114 -10.96 2.18 3.96
C GLU A 114 -9.68 2.58 3.21
N ILE A 115 -9.81 3.55 2.29
CA ILE A 115 -8.70 4.35 1.76
C ILE A 115 -8.77 5.74 2.37
N ILE A 116 -7.73 6.12 3.12
CA ILE A 116 -7.55 7.47 3.65
C ILE A 116 -6.54 8.19 2.73
N TYR A 117 -7.01 9.24 2.06
CA TYR A 117 -6.25 9.99 1.04
C TYR A 117 -6.06 11.47 1.35
N LYS A 118 -6.71 11.99 2.41
CA LYS A 118 -6.64 13.38 2.88
C LYS A 118 -6.77 13.44 4.41
N ASP A 119 -6.49 14.60 4.98
CA ASP A 119 -6.69 14.91 6.41
C ASP A 119 -5.92 14.00 7.38
N ASN A 120 -4.77 13.46 6.92
CA ASN A 120 -3.85 12.68 7.74
C ASN A 120 -2.38 13.00 7.36
N LYS A 121 -1.50 13.10 8.36
CA LYS A 121 -0.07 13.44 8.15
C LYS A 121 0.71 12.49 7.21
N TYR A 122 0.19 11.30 6.94
CA TYR A 122 0.84 10.31 6.07
C TYR A 122 0.11 10.06 4.75
N SER A 123 -1.00 10.74 4.48
CA SER A 123 -1.74 10.65 3.20
C SER A 123 -1.80 12.01 2.52
N GLY A 124 -1.96 12.01 1.21
CA GLY A 124 -2.15 13.25 0.47
C GLY A 124 -1.78 13.13 -1.00
N VAL A 125 -2.01 14.24 -1.69
CA VAL A 125 -1.69 14.40 -3.10
C VAL A 125 -0.86 15.67 -3.23
N MET A 126 0.29 15.57 -3.88
CA MET A 126 1.19 16.71 -4.09
C MET A 126 1.61 16.75 -5.54
N ASP A 127 1.65 17.94 -6.15
CA ASP A 127 2.13 18.07 -7.52
C ASP A 127 3.67 18.17 -7.58
N LYS A 128 4.25 17.97 -8.78
CA LYS A 128 5.71 18.01 -8.97
C LYS A 128 6.31 19.42 -8.80
N ILE A 129 5.52 20.46 -9.00
CA ILE A 129 5.95 21.86 -8.95
C ILE A 129 6.02 22.32 -7.48
N GLU A 130 5.05 21.92 -6.67
CA GLU A 130 4.95 22.14 -5.23
C GLU A 130 6.11 21.47 -4.46
N ILE A 131 6.57 20.29 -4.92
CA ILE A 131 7.78 19.64 -4.36
C ILE A 131 9.00 20.54 -4.52
N LYS A 132 9.18 21.11 -5.73
CA LYS A 132 10.32 21.97 -6.02
C LYS A 132 10.25 23.25 -5.19
N SER A 133 9.09 23.89 -5.11
CA SER A 133 8.93 25.15 -4.36
C SER A 133 9.11 24.96 -2.85
N LYS A 134 8.70 23.83 -2.27
CA LYS A 134 8.96 23.52 -0.84
C LYS A 134 10.43 23.24 -0.55
N ARG A 135 11.17 22.63 -1.49
CA ARG A 135 12.62 22.42 -1.35
C ARG A 135 13.43 23.71 -1.27
N TYR A 136 12.98 24.78 -1.94
CA TYR A 136 13.65 26.09 -1.93
C TYR A 136 13.28 26.99 -0.73
N ARG A 137 12.40 26.55 0.18
CA ARG A 137 12.05 27.28 1.41
C ARG A 137 12.88 26.88 2.65
N PHE A 138 13.89 26.03 2.47
CA PHE A 138 14.78 25.56 3.55
C PHE A 138 16.19 26.17 3.48
N TYR A 139 16.33 27.37 2.92
CA TYR A 139 17.54 28.20 3.02
C TYR A 139 17.21 29.52 3.71
#